data_AF-A0A1H5I231-F1
#
_entry.id   AF-A0A1H5I231-F1
#
_cell.length_a   1.000
_cell.length_b   1.000
_cell.length_c   1.000
_cell.angle_alpha   90.00
_cell.angle_beta   90.00
_cell.angle_gamma   90.00
#
_symmetry.space_group_name_H-M   'P 1'
#
loop_
_entity.id
_entity.type
_entity.pdbx_description
1 polymer ?
#
loop_
_entity_poly.entity_id
_entity_poly.type
_entity_poly.pdbx_seq_one_letter_code
_entity_poly.pdbx_strand_id
1 'polypeptide(L)'
;MGVIGVLLVLLLIGGFVLGKRRHDQELPPPRPDEQPVGPDHRSHEEKRDVHGDDHFPQDGRALSPYELGEHGNEPIRHEDDDKRD
;
A
#
# COMPACT_ATOMS: atom_id res chain seq x y z
N MET A 1 -40.67 10.67 -22.04
CA MET A 1 -39.23 10.37 -22.15
C MET A 1 -38.33 11.49 -21.62
N GLY A 2 -38.47 12.75 -22.08
CA GLY A 2 -37.62 13.85 -21.60
C GLY A 2 -37.66 14.12 -20.08
N VAL A 3 -38.83 14.00 -19.45
CA VAL A 3 -39.01 14.17 -17.99
C VAL A 3 -38.21 13.14 -17.19
N ILE A 4 -38.18 11.88 -17.66
CA ILE A 4 -37.40 10.81 -17.00
C ILE A 4 -35.91 11.13 -17.10
N GLY A 5 -35.45 11.61 -18.25
CA GLY A 5 -34.07 12.06 -18.43
C GLY A 5 -33.70 13.17 -17.44
N VAL A 6 -34.54 14.19 -17.28
CA VAL A 6 -34.31 15.28 -16.32
C VAL A 6 -34.27 14.78 -14.88
N LEU A 7 -35.19 13.88 -14.49
CA LEU A 7 -35.21 13.31 -13.15
C LEU A 7 -33.96 12.49 -12.85
N LEU A 8 -33.47 11.71 -13.81
CA LEU A 8 -32.22 10.95 -13.68
C LEU A 8 -31.02 11.87 -13.51
N VAL A 9 -30.94 12.95 -14.30
CA VAL A 9 -29.85 13.93 -14.19
C VAL A 9 -29.85 14.60 -12.81
N LEU A 10 -31.02 15.02 -12.31
CA LEU A 10 -31.12 15.63 -10.99
C LEU A 10 -30.72 14.65 -9.87
N LEU A 11 -31.11 13.37 -9.99
CA LEU A 11 -30.71 12.32 -9.05
C LEU A 11 -29.19 12.14 -9.02
N LEU A 12 -28.54 12.07 -10.19
CA LEU A 12 -27.09 11.89 -10.30
C LEU A 12 -26.33 13.11 -9.74
N ILE A 13 -26.78 14.32 -10.07
CA ILE A 13 -26.20 15.56 -9.53
C ILE A 13 -26.35 15.59 -8.00
N GLY A 14 -27.54 15.26 -7.49
CA GLY A 14 -27.79 15.20 -6.05
C GLY A 14 -26.86 14.21 -5.33
N GLY A 15 -26.70 13.01 -5.88
CA GLY A 15 -25.78 11.99 -5.35
C GLY A 15 -24.32 12.47 -5.36
N PHE A 16 -23.87 13.06 -6.46
CA PHE A 16 -22.51 13.61 -6.58
C PHE A 16 -22.25 14.73 -5.56
N VAL A 17 -23.18 15.68 -5.42
CA VAL A 17 -23.06 16.79 -4.47
C VAL A 17 -23.04 16.28 -3.03
N LEU A 18 -23.85 15.28 -2.69
CA LEU A 18 -23.83 14.67 -1.36
C LEU A 18 -22.50 13.96 -1.06
N GLY A 19 -21.97 13.21 -2.04
CA GLY A 19 -20.66 12.56 -1.94
C GLY A 19 -19.53 13.58 -1.75
N LYS A 20 -19.51 14.63 -2.57
CA LYS A 20 -18.54 15.72 -2.45
C LYS A 20 -18.60 16.38 -1.07
N ARG A 21 -19.80 16.71 -0.57
CA ARG A 21 -19.94 17.33 0.76
C ARG A 21 -19.44 16.44 1.89
N ARG A 22 -19.51 15.11 1.74
CA ARG A 22 -18.95 14.15 2.71
C ARG A 22 -17.42 14.15 2.65
N HIS A 23 -16.85 14.06 1.46
CA HIS A 23 -15.40 14.11 1.27
C HIS A 23 -14.80 15.44 1.75
N ASP A 24 -15.49 16.56 1.52
CA ASP A 24 -15.05 17.89 1.99
C ASP A 24 -15.09 18.03 3.53
N GLN A 25 -15.77 17.12 4.25
CA GLN A 25 -15.74 17.05 5.73
C GLN A 25 -14.59 16.19 6.25
N GLU A 26 -13.92 15.43 5.38
CA GLU A 26 -12.72 14.69 5.74
C GLU A 26 -11.56 15.68 5.94
N LEU A 27 -10.62 15.32 6.82
CA LEU A 27 -9.42 16.13 7.01
C LEU A 27 -8.62 16.16 5.71
N PRO A 28 -7.99 17.30 5.37
CA PRO A 28 -7.09 17.34 4.23
C PRO A 28 -5.97 16.30 4.42
N PRO A 29 -5.43 15.72 3.34
CA PRO A 29 -4.25 14.88 3.43
C PRO A 29 -3.16 15.61 4.22
N PRO A 30 -2.43 14.90 5.10
CA PRO A 30 -1.40 15.51 5.91
C PRO A 30 -0.37 16.16 5.00
N ARG A 31 0.06 17.37 5.37
CA ARG A 31 1.09 18.08 4.64
C ARG A 31 2.44 17.40 4.85
N PRO A 32 3.41 17.53 3.93
CA PRO A 32 4.74 16.95 4.11
C PRO A 32 5.43 17.40 5.41
N ASP A 33 5.18 18.63 5.85
CA ASP A 33 5.68 19.18 7.11
C ASP A 33 4.96 18.63 8.36
N GLU A 34 3.76 18.09 8.19
CA GLU A 34 3.01 17.37 9.23
C GLU A 34 3.45 15.91 9.35
N GLN A 35 4.42 15.47 8.53
CA GLN A 35 4.98 14.13 8.70
C GLN A 35 5.59 13.99 10.09
N PRO A 36 5.33 12.87 10.77
CA PRO A 36 5.95 12.60 12.06
C PRO A 36 7.46 12.64 11.89
N VAL A 37 8.13 13.36 12.80
CA VAL A 37 9.59 13.40 12.83
C VAL A 37 10.09 11.98 13.04
N GLY A 38 11.14 11.61 12.30
CA GLY A 38 11.81 10.35 12.53
C GLY A 38 12.22 10.21 14.00
N PRO A 39 12.23 8.99 14.57
CA PRO A 39 12.60 8.79 15.96
C PRO A 39 14.02 9.31 16.27
N ASP A 40 14.23 9.82 17.49
CA ASP A 40 15.51 10.40 17.97
C ASP A 40 16.69 9.44 17.82
N HIS A 41 16.40 8.15 17.91
CA HIS A 41 17.34 7.08 17.64
C HIS A 41 16.84 6.27 16.45
N ARG A 42 17.77 5.66 15.72
CA ARG A 42 17.43 4.67 14.69
C ARG A 42 16.57 3.58 15.34
N SER A 43 15.29 3.49 14.99
CA SER A 43 14.40 2.38 15.38
C SER A 43 14.70 1.12 14.58
N HIS A 44 15.97 0.90 14.24
CA HIS A 44 16.41 -0.30 13.56
C HIS A 44 16.59 -1.36 14.64
N GLU A 45 15.59 -2.23 14.78
CA GLU A 45 15.93 -3.57 15.22
C GLU A 45 16.84 -4.15 14.14
N GLU A 46 18.04 -4.59 14.54
CA GLU A 46 18.89 -5.44 13.72
C GLU A 46 18.29 -6.84 13.67
N LYS A 47 17.01 -6.92 13.26
CA LYS A 47 16.46 -8.15 12.75
C LYS A 47 17.05 -8.30 11.38
N ARG A 48 17.86 -9.35 11.21
CA ARG A 48 18.21 -9.85 9.89
C ARG A 48 16.90 -9.91 9.13
N ASP A 49 16.81 -9.15 8.04
CA ASP A 49 15.63 -9.17 7.19
C ASP A 49 15.41 -10.64 6.84
N VAL A 50 14.31 -11.22 7.34
CA VAL A 50 13.99 -12.62 7.09
C VAL A 50 13.38 -12.65 5.71
N HIS A 51 14.21 -12.37 4.72
CA HIS A 51 13.92 -12.74 3.36
C HIS A 51 13.90 -14.27 3.30
N GLY A 52 13.13 -14.83 2.37
CA GLY A 52 13.29 -16.23 1.99
C GLY A 52 14.73 -16.51 1.52
N ASP A 53 15.01 -17.70 1.02
CA ASP A 53 16.33 -18.05 0.47
C ASP A 53 16.56 -17.36 -0.91
N ASP A 54 15.97 -16.18 -1.07
CA ASP A 54 15.92 -15.39 -2.28
C ASP A 54 17.22 -14.60 -2.42
N HIS A 55 17.94 -14.87 -3.50
CA HIS A 55 19.23 -14.29 -3.80
C HIS A 55 19.15 -13.55 -5.13
N PHE A 56 19.51 -12.27 -5.11
CA PHE A 56 19.72 -11.52 -6.34
C PHE A 56 20.93 -12.06 -7.12
N PRO A 57 20.95 -11.89 -8.45
CA PRO A 57 22.10 -12.23 -9.28
C PRO A 57 23.42 -11.62 -8.75
N GLN A 58 24.50 -12.42 -8.76
CA GLN A 58 25.82 -12.03 -8.23
C GLN A 58 26.50 -10.92 -9.04
N ASP A 59 26.05 -10.69 -10.27
CA ASP A 59 26.53 -9.60 -11.14
C ASP A 59 25.97 -8.22 -10.73
N GLY A 60 25.11 -8.16 -9.71
CA GLY A 60 24.59 -6.93 -9.14
C GLY A 60 23.53 -6.23 -9.99
N ARG A 61 23.05 -6.88 -11.06
CA ARG A 61 21.96 -6.35 -11.88
C ARG A 61 20.62 -6.52 -11.16
N ALA A 62 19.74 -5.55 -11.31
CA ALA A 62 18.35 -5.70 -10.89
C ALA A 62 17.63 -6.70 -11.80
N LEU A 63 16.73 -7.50 -11.23
CA LEU A 63 15.80 -8.32 -11.99
C LEU A 63 14.72 -7.44 -12.61
N SER A 64 14.39 -7.68 -13.88
CA SER A 64 13.21 -7.08 -14.48
C SER A 64 11.93 -7.74 -13.96
N PRO A 65 10.74 -7.11 -14.10
CA PRO A 65 9.49 -7.68 -13.61
C PRO A 65 9.16 -9.08 -14.15
N TYR A 66 9.67 -9.43 -15.33
CA TYR A 66 9.46 -10.74 -15.95
C TYR A 66 10.49 -11.79 -15.50
N GLU A 67 11.59 -11.36 -14.90
CA GLU A 67 12.65 -12.22 -14.36
C GLU A 67 12.49 -12.47 -12.86
N LEU A 68 11.50 -11.81 -12.22
CA LEU A 68 11.24 -11.95 -10.79
C LEU A 68 10.62 -13.32 -10.45
N GLY A 69 9.84 -13.93 -11.34
CA GLY A 69 9.27 -15.26 -11.09
C GLY A 69 8.55 -15.36 -9.74
N GLU A 70 9.05 -16.22 -8.85
CA GLU A 70 8.54 -16.43 -7.48
C GLU A 70 9.33 -15.65 -6.40
N HIS A 71 10.36 -14.90 -6.81
CA HIS A 71 11.17 -14.04 -5.94
C HIS A 71 10.29 -13.01 -5.21
N GLY A 72 10.50 -12.86 -3.91
CA GLY A 72 9.71 -11.99 -3.03
C GLY A 72 8.32 -12.50 -2.62
N ASN A 73 7.86 -13.66 -3.12
CA ASN A 73 6.59 -14.29 -2.68
C ASN A 73 6.79 -15.50 -1.76
N GLU A 74 8.03 -15.79 -1.38
CA GLU A 74 8.35 -16.93 -0.53
C GLU A 74 7.82 -16.73 0.90
N PRO A 75 7.27 -17.79 1.53
CA PRO A 75 6.88 -17.71 2.93
C PRO A 75 8.12 -17.48 3.80
N ILE A 76 8.06 -16.44 4.62
CA ILE A 76 9.10 -16.10 5.60
C ILE A 76 9.17 -17.24 6.62
N ARG A 77 10.29 -17.98 6.65
CA ARG A 77 10.53 -19.01 7.68
C ARG A 77 10.85 -18.34 9.01
N HIS A 78 10.11 -18.67 10.06
CA HIS A 78 10.45 -18.22 11.41
C HIS A 78 11.37 -19.27 12.06
N GLU A 79 12.41 -18.84 12.81
CA GLU A 79 13.35 -19.75 13.51
C GLU A 79 12.67 -20.73 14.48
N ASP A 80 11.40 -20.50 14.83
CA ASP A 80 10.61 -21.39 15.68
C ASP A 80 9.91 -22.53 14.92
N ASP A 81 9.87 -22.50 13.59
CA ASP A 81 9.34 -23.59 12.77
C ASP A 81 10.24 -24.83 12.83
N ASP A 82 11.57 -24.64 12.93
CA ASP A 82 12.56 -25.72 13.03
C ASP A 82 12.58 -26.44 14.39
N LYS A 83 11.93 -25.87 15.42
CA LYS A 83 11.88 -26.45 16.78
C LYS A 83 10.70 -27.40 17.00
N ARG A 84 9.86 -27.62 15.98
CA ARG A 84 8.57 -28.33 16.10
C ARG A 84 8.61 -29.81 15.70
N ASP A 85 9.79 -30.38 15.50
CA ASP A 85 10.03 -31.78 15.12
C ASP A 85 10.72 -32.61 16.23
#